data_AF-A0A7Y8SUU3-F1
#
_entry.id   AF-A0A7Y8SUU3-F1
#
_cell.length_a   1.000
_cell.length_b   1.000
_cell.length_c   1.000
_cell.angle_alpha   90.00
_cell.angle_beta   90.00
_cell.angle_gamma   90.00
#
_symmetry.space_group_name_H-M   'P 1'
#
loop_
_entity.id
_entity.type
_entity.pdbx_description
1 polymer ?
#
loop_
_entity_poly.entity_id
_entity_poly.type
_entity_poly.pdbx_seq_one_letter_code
_entity_poly.pdbx_strand_id
1 'polypeptide(L)'
;MAPDAIQPGKHYSNGAYGRTWGVRQVIELSLDDESGEETVSFKGLAGTCRRKTGVCTLDEFARWAKYEVQLNENSWQRVGFFEEEPESFADES
;
A
#
# COMPACT_ATOMS: atom_id res chain seq x y z
N MET A 1 10.67 -0.02 -7.75
CA MET A 1 10.74 0.29 -6.30
C MET A 1 9.56 -0.37 -5.62
N ALA A 2 9.82 -1.27 -4.66
CA ALA A 2 8.83 -1.64 -3.66
C ALA A 2 8.64 -0.44 -2.71
N PRO A 3 7.49 -0.30 -2.02
CA PRO A 3 7.36 0.73 -0.98
C PRO A 3 8.50 0.58 0.03
N ASP A 4 9.24 1.67 0.25
CA ASP A 4 10.54 1.69 0.95
C ASP A 4 10.48 1.14 2.39
N ALA A 5 9.29 1.10 2.99
CA ALA A 5 8.96 0.24 4.11
C ALA A 5 7.43 0.09 4.18
N ILE A 6 6.95 -1.12 4.46
CA ILE A 6 5.53 -1.32 4.81
C ILE A 6 5.32 -0.72 6.20
N GLN A 7 4.37 0.20 6.34
CA GLN A 7 4.10 0.89 7.60
C GLN A 7 2.68 0.60 8.13
N PRO A 8 2.51 0.46 9.46
CA PRO A 8 1.19 0.32 10.05
C PRO A 8 0.36 1.59 9.83
N GLY A 9 -0.94 1.42 9.62
CA GLY A 9 -1.88 2.50 9.30
C GLY A 9 -1.93 2.89 7.82
N LYS A 10 -0.94 2.52 7.01
CA LYS A 10 -0.90 2.78 5.56
C LYS A 10 -1.71 1.78 4.76
N HIS A 11 -2.04 2.15 3.52
CA HIS A 11 -2.80 1.31 2.60
C HIS A 11 -1.96 0.95 1.38
N TYR A 12 -2.05 -0.30 0.95
CA TYR A 12 -1.29 -0.82 -0.16
C TYR A 12 -2.20 -1.55 -1.14
N SER A 13 -1.88 -1.42 -2.42
CA SER A 13 -2.58 -2.14 -3.49
C SER A 13 -1.63 -3.10 -4.19
N ASN A 14 -2.18 -4.21 -4.66
CA ASN A 14 -1.44 -5.21 -5.42
C ASN A 14 -1.16 -4.82 -6.88
N GLY A 15 -1.65 -3.66 -7.32
CA GLY A 15 -1.47 -3.21 -8.69
C GLY A 15 -2.11 -4.04 -9.77
N ALA A 16 -2.99 -4.96 -9.39
CA ALA A 16 -3.82 -5.69 -10.34
C ALA A 16 -4.99 -4.81 -10.84
N TYR A 17 -5.72 -5.29 -11.83
CA TYR A 17 -6.88 -4.58 -12.38
C TYR A 17 -8.11 -5.49 -12.38
N GLY A 18 -9.31 -4.89 -12.30
CA GLY A 18 -10.56 -5.62 -12.34
C GLY A 18 -10.82 -6.50 -11.11
N ARG A 19 -11.04 -7.80 -11.33
CA ARG A 19 -11.51 -8.74 -10.28
C ARG A 19 -10.43 -9.20 -9.30
N THR A 20 -9.16 -9.05 -9.66
CA THR A 20 -8.01 -9.41 -8.82
C THR A 20 -7.43 -8.19 -8.09
N TRP A 21 -7.89 -6.98 -8.43
CA TRP A 21 -7.51 -5.77 -7.71
C TRP A 21 -8.00 -5.80 -6.27
N GLY A 22 -7.14 -5.36 -5.36
CA GLY A 22 -7.47 -5.23 -3.95
C GLY A 22 -6.61 -4.19 -3.25
N VAL A 23 -7.15 -3.66 -2.16
CA VAL A 23 -6.43 -2.76 -1.25
C VAL A 23 -6.45 -3.35 0.14
N ARG A 24 -5.27 -3.42 0.77
CA ARG A 24 -5.07 -3.87 2.15
C ARG A 24 -4.50 -2.72 2.97
N GLN A 25 -5.10 -2.46 4.12
CA GLN A 25 -4.54 -1.61 5.16
C GLN A 25 -3.71 -2.44 6.11
N VAL A 26 -2.51 -1.99 6.43
CA VAL A 26 -1.73 -2.58 7.52
C VAL A 26 -2.32 -2.08 8.83
N ILE A 27 -2.69 -3.02 9.70
CA ILE A 27 -3.19 -2.74 11.04
C ILE A 27 -2.00 -2.64 11.99
N GLU A 28 -1.14 -3.64 11.97
CA GLU A 28 -0.05 -3.78 12.92
C GLU A 28 1.09 -4.59 12.31
N LEU A 29 2.31 -4.25 12.73
CA LEU A 29 3.52 -5.02 12.46
C LEU A 29 3.98 -5.61 13.79
N SER A 30 4.18 -6.92 13.83
CA SER A 30 4.70 -7.61 15.01
C SER A 30 6.00 -8.32 14.61
N LEU A 31 7.05 -8.10 15.39
CA LEU A 31 8.29 -8.86 15.26
C LEU A 31 8.18 -10.10 16.15
N ASP A 32 8.28 -11.27 15.54
CA ASP A 32 8.27 -12.53 16.25
C ASP A 32 9.65 -12.74 16.89
N ASP A 33 9.77 -12.60 18.21
CA ASP A 33 11.06 -12.71 18.92
C ASP A 33 11.64 -14.13 18.85
N GLU A 34 10.77 -15.14 18.71
CA GLU A 34 11.17 -16.56 18.61
C GLU A 34 11.73 -16.93 17.24
N SER A 35 11.15 -16.39 16.15
CA SER A 35 11.55 -16.73 14.78
C SER A 35 12.43 -15.64 14.13
N GLY A 36 12.44 -14.43 14.68
CA GLY A 36 13.04 -13.24 14.08
C GLY A 36 12.27 -12.73 12.85
N GLU A 37 11.04 -13.20 12.63
CA GLU A 37 10.25 -12.89 11.44
C GLU A 37 9.27 -11.75 11.72
N GLU A 38 9.21 -10.77 10.81
CA GLU A 38 8.24 -9.69 10.87
C GLU A 38 6.91 -10.15 10.27
N THR A 39 5.84 -10.06 11.06
CA THR A 39 4.47 -10.38 10.66
C THR A 39 3.65 -9.11 10.52
N VAL A 40 2.72 -9.13 9.56
CA VAL A 40 1.88 -8.01 9.15
C VAL A 40 0.44 -8.41 9.29
N SER A 41 -0.24 -7.81 10.26
CA SER A 41 -1.70 -7.87 10.37
C SER A 41 -2.30 -6.88 9.39
N PHE A 42 -3.15 -7.35 8.48
CA PHE A 42 -3.82 -6.48 7.50
C PHE A 42 -5.33 -6.68 7.47
N LYS A 43 -6.05 -5.62 7.03
CA LYS A 43 -7.46 -5.69 6.64
C LYS A 43 -7.64 -5.22 5.20
N GLY A 44 -8.43 -5.94 4.43
CA GLY A 44 -8.78 -5.56 3.08
C GLY A 44 -9.96 -4.59 3.06
N LEU A 45 -9.72 -3.42 2.46
CA LEU A 45 -10.67 -2.33 2.38
C LEU A 45 -11.48 -2.34 1.07
N ALA A 46 -10.85 -2.74 -0.03
CA ALA A 46 -11.44 -2.67 -1.36
C ALA A 46 -11.09 -3.85 -2.25
N GLY A 47 -11.87 -4.02 -3.32
CA GLY A 47 -11.68 -5.06 -4.32
C GLY A 47 -11.92 -6.46 -3.78
N THR A 48 -11.12 -7.43 -4.24
CA THR A 48 -11.24 -8.85 -3.86
C THR A 48 -10.92 -9.13 -2.38
N CYS A 49 -10.21 -8.20 -1.73
CA CYS A 49 -9.86 -8.29 -0.31
C CYS A 49 -10.89 -7.62 0.60
N ARG A 50 -11.93 -6.96 0.07
CA ARG A 50 -12.90 -6.21 0.87
C ARG A 50 -13.52 -7.09 1.97
N ARG A 51 -13.52 -6.58 3.22
CA ARG A 51 -14.01 -7.28 4.43
C ARG A 51 -13.24 -8.57 4.78
N LYS A 52 -12.03 -8.76 4.26
CA LYS A 52 -11.12 -9.84 4.69
C LYS A 52 -10.07 -9.28 5.63
N THR A 53 -9.68 -10.05 6.63
CA THR A 53 -8.53 -9.75 7.49
C THR A 53 -7.62 -10.96 7.51
N GLY A 54 -6.33 -10.74 7.77
CA GLY A 54 -5.36 -11.82 7.84
C GLY A 54 -4.02 -11.33 8.38
N VAL A 55 -3.16 -12.29 8.64
CA VAL A 55 -1.76 -12.10 8.99
C VAL A 55 -0.93 -12.81 7.94
N CYS A 56 0.12 -12.13 7.47
CA CYS A 56 1.16 -12.71 6.61
C CYS A 56 2.52 -12.18 7.05
N THR A 57 3.61 -12.74 6.54
CA THR A 57 4.94 -12.16 6.78
C THR A 57 5.11 -10.82 6.05
N LEU A 58 6.06 -10.00 6.51
CA LEU A 58 6.40 -8.71 5.90
C LEU A 58 6.87 -8.88 4.46
N ASP A 59 7.69 -9.88 4.18
CA ASP A 59 8.17 -10.18 2.84
C ASP A 59 7.02 -10.61 1.91
N GLU A 60 6.11 -11.48 2.37
CA GLU A 60 4.92 -11.84 1.58
C GLU A 60 4.04 -10.61 1.30
N PHE A 61 3.83 -9.77 2.31
CA PHE A 61 3.02 -8.57 2.15
C PHE A 61 3.69 -7.58 1.20
N ALA A 62 5.01 -7.36 1.30
CA ALA A 62 5.77 -6.48 0.41
C ALA A 62 5.78 -6.99 -1.04
N ARG A 63 5.87 -8.31 -1.25
CA ARG A 63 5.75 -8.91 -2.60
C ARG A 63 4.36 -8.73 -3.20
N TRP A 64 3.33 -8.80 -2.37
CA TRP A 64 1.95 -8.54 -2.79
C TRP A 64 1.70 -7.05 -3.04
N ALA A 65 2.22 -6.17 -2.17
CA ALA A 65 2.03 -4.71 -2.20
C ALA A 65 2.92 -4.05 -3.27
N LYS A 66 2.35 -3.73 -4.44
CA LYS A 66 3.09 -3.07 -5.52
C LYS A 66 3.35 -1.59 -5.23
N TYR A 67 2.42 -0.91 -4.59
CA TYR A 67 2.52 0.51 -4.29
C TYR A 67 1.60 0.91 -3.14
N GLU A 68 1.98 1.97 -2.44
CA GLU A 68 1.14 2.63 -1.44
C GLU A 68 -0.01 3.35 -2.15
N VAL A 69 -1.19 3.29 -1.55
CA VAL A 69 -2.37 4.03 -2.00
C VAL A 69 -2.99 4.78 -0.84
N GLN A 70 -3.76 5.83 -1.14
CA GLN A 70 -4.56 6.55 -0.17
C GLN A 70 -5.98 6.70 -0.69
N LEU A 71 -6.94 6.61 0.22
CA LEU A 71 -8.34 6.85 -0.10
C LEU A 71 -8.56 8.37 -0.16
N ASN A 72 -8.80 8.88 -1.35
CA ASN A 72 -9.16 10.27 -1.61
C ASN A 72 -10.65 10.33 -1.95
N GLU A 73 -11.45 10.80 -1.00
CA GLU A 73 -12.93 10.83 -1.01
C GLU A 73 -13.58 9.45 -1.25
N ASN A 74 -13.58 8.99 -2.51
CA ASN A 74 -14.11 7.70 -2.92
C ASN A 74 -13.20 6.93 -3.88
N SER A 75 -12.01 7.46 -4.17
CA SER A 75 -11.07 6.93 -5.14
C SER A 75 -9.75 6.57 -4.48
N TRP A 76 -9.16 5.44 -4.88
CA TRP A 76 -7.84 5.02 -4.39
C TRP A 76 -6.76 5.57 -5.32
N GLN A 77 -5.91 6.46 -4.80
CA GLN A 77 -4.81 7.07 -5.55
C GLN A 77 -3.47 6.59 -5.02
N ARG A 78 -2.46 6.47 -5.89
CA ARG A 78 -1.11 6.03 -5.50
C ARG A 78 -0.41 7.14 -4.71
N VAL A 79 0.21 6.79 -3.59
CA VAL A 79 1.07 7.71 -2.83
C VAL A 79 2.49 7.56 -3.38
N GLY A 80 3.12 8.67 -3.75
CA GLY A 80 4.48 8.69 -4.32
C GLY A 80 4.54 8.77 -5.85
N PHE A 81 3.41 8.88 -6.55
CA PHE A 81 3.42 9.56 -7.85
C PHE A 81 3.43 11.06 -7.55
N PHE A 82 4.61 11.59 -7.19
CA PHE A 82 4.88 12.97 -7.50
C PHE A 82 4.96 13.01 -9.03
N GLU A 83 3.86 13.36 -9.68
CA GLU A 83 4.03 14.38 -10.72
C GLU A 83 4.54 15.59 -9.94
N GLU A 84 5.86 15.75 -9.88
CA GLU A 84 6.40 17.09 -9.98
C GLU A 84 5.72 17.66 -11.21
N GLU A 85 4.65 18.43 -11.03
CA GLU A 85 4.41 19.52 -11.96
C GLU A 85 5.74 20.27 -12.00
N PRO A 86 6.43 20.36 -13.14
CA PRO A 86 7.41 21.40 -13.27
C PRO A 86 6.61 22.70 -13.21
N GLU A 87 6.49 23.27 -12.00
CA GLU A 87 6.47 24.72 -11.86
C GLU A 87 7.84 25.23 -12.31
N SER A 88 8.09 25.18 -13.63
CA SER A 88 9.02 26.07 -14.31
C SER A 88 8.16 27.10 -14.99
N PHE A 89 7.72 28.08 -14.20
CA PHE A 89 8.28 29.44 -14.18
C PHE A 89 7.84 30.23 -15.40
N ALA A 90 7.16 31.34 -15.13
CA ALA A 90 6.92 32.40 -16.10
C ALA A 90 8.19 32.69 -16.91
N ASP A 91 8.09 32.62 -18.24
CA ASP A 91 8.96 33.38 -19.12
C ASP A 91 8.07 34.15 -20.10
N GLU A 92 8.12 35.46 -19.89
CA GLU A 92 7.52 36.54 -20.64
C GLU A 92 8.25 36.69 -22.00
N SER A 93 7.51 36.80 -23.11
CA SER A 93 7.93 37.53 -24.32
C SER A 93 6.77 37.80 -25.27
#